data_AF-A0A3M6JXJ5-F1
#
_entry.id   AF-A0A3M6JXJ5-F1
#
_cell.length_a   1.000
_cell.length_b   1.000
_cell.length_c   1.000
_cell.angle_alpha   90.00
_cell.angle_beta   90.00
_cell.angle_gamma   90.00
#
_symmetry.space_group_name_H-M   'P 1'
#
loop_
_entity.id
_entity.type
_entity.pdbx_description
1 polymer ?
#
loop_
_entity_poly.entity_id
_entity_poly.type
_entity_poly.pdbx_seq_one_letter_code
_entity_poly.pdbx_strand_id
1 'polypeptide(L)'
;MAKPNYDCLSSYKGAYSNEQSLNFVIPIIVILFLGVIYIMTQRADSGFVSFFLIGAAAITMFYWVRVLKKMTKDQKPLYTQSREQEQKNWVYDLIKGEGEFVFVAEVPGPEDKVAVRLVDAMLYIRGTGGFSKEIPIEGANDMQIFDFKYRNGVLTLRIK
;
A
#
# COMPACT_ATOMS: atom_id res chain seq x y z
N MET A 1 45.96 -49.09 -23.40
CA MET A 1 45.46 -49.38 -22.04
C MET A 1 45.40 -48.08 -21.26
N ALA A 2 44.20 -47.51 -21.10
CA ALA A 2 43.98 -46.24 -20.41
C ALA A 2 43.66 -46.50 -18.93
N LYS A 3 44.33 -45.75 -18.04
CA LYS A 3 44.12 -45.75 -16.58
C LYS A 3 42.84 -44.99 -16.21
N PRO A 4 42.08 -45.42 -15.18
CA PRO A 4 40.85 -44.75 -14.78
C PRO A 4 41.14 -43.43 -14.07
N ASN A 5 40.23 -42.48 -14.26
CA ASN A 5 40.25 -41.11 -13.75
C ASN A 5 39.75 -41.09 -12.29
N TYR A 6 40.33 -40.24 -11.45
CA TYR A 6 40.08 -40.17 -10.02
C TYR A 6 38.69 -39.60 -9.72
N ASP A 7 37.93 -40.29 -8.89
CA ASP A 7 36.62 -39.86 -8.40
C ASP A 7 36.68 -38.52 -7.65
N CYS A 8 35.86 -37.58 -8.10
CA CYS A 8 35.54 -36.34 -7.39
C CYS A 8 34.57 -36.68 -6.25
N LEU A 9 35.09 -36.88 -5.03
CA LEU A 9 34.29 -36.91 -3.81
C LEU A 9 33.86 -35.49 -3.44
N SER A 10 32.73 -35.07 -4.00
CA SER A 10 31.94 -33.95 -3.51
C SER A 10 31.48 -34.25 -2.08
N SER A 11 32.05 -33.54 -1.12
CA SER A 11 31.61 -33.52 0.28
C SER A 11 30.25 -32.79 0.36
N TYR A 12 29.17 -33.53 0.21
CA TYR A 12 27.83 -33.06 0.58
C TYR A 12 27.70 -33.08 2.11
N LYS A 13 28.14 -32.00 2.76
CA LYS A 13 27.69 -31.67 4.12
C LYS A 13 26.22 -31.29 4.02
N GLY A 14 25.34 -32.25 4.29
CA GLY A 14 23.90 -32.06 4.33
C GLY A 14 23.50 -31.02 5.38
N ALA A 15 23.18 -29.81 4.93
CA ALA A 15 22.54 -28.77 5.74
C ALA A 15 21.02 -28.99 5.86
N TYR A 16 20.57 -30.24 5.93
CA TYR A 16 19.14 -30.61 5.89
C TYR A 16 18.67 -31.45 7.10
N SER A 17 19.48 -31.61 8.16
CA SER A 17 19.01 -32.27 9.39
C SER A 17 18.59 -31.29 10.50
N ASN A 18 18.96 -30.02 10.37
CA ASN A 18 18.71 -29.02 11.40
C ASN A 18 17.25 -28.54 11.41
N GLU A 19 16.64 -28.40 10.23
CA GLU A 19 15.26 -27.93 10.07
C GLU A 19 14.22 -28.98 10.53
N GLN A 20 14.45 -30.27 10.27
CA GLN A 20 13.60 -31.34 10.78
C GLN A 20 13.73 -31.50 12.31
N SER A 21 14.94 -31.34 12.86
CA SER A 21 15.15 -31.39 14.31
C SER A 21 14.62 -30.13 15.01
N LEU A 22 14.73 -28.94 14.42
CA LEU A 22 14.11 -27.70 14.93
C LEU A 22 12.59 -27.83 15.06
N ASN A 23 11.91 -28.38 14.05
CA ASN A 23 10.45 -28.58 14.09
C ASN A 23 10.00 -29.54 15.21
N PHE A 24 10.90 -30.40 15.71
CA PHE A 24 10.63 -31.32 16.82
C PHE A 24 11.10 -30.76 18.17
N VAL A 25 12.23 -30.05 18.19
CA VAL A 25 12.81 -29.43 19.39
C VAL A 25 11.99 -28.25 19.88
N ILE A 26 11.44 -27.43 18.98
CA ILE A 26 10.58 -26.29 19.33
C ILE A 26 9.37 -26.71 20.17
N PRO A 27 8.51 -27.68 19.76
CA PRO A 27 7.37 -28.08 20.59
C PRO A 27 7.78 -28.72 21.92
N ILE A 28 8.91 -29.45 21.97
CA ILE A 28 9.42 -30.03 23.22
C ILE A 28 9.85 -28.95 24.21
N ILE A 29 10.60 -27.95 23.75
CA ILE A 29 11.01 -26.81 24.60
C ILE A 29 9.79 -26.04 25.08
N VAL A 30 8.77 -25.84 24.23
CA VAL A 30 7.52 -25.17 24.61
C VAL A 30 6.77 -25.96 25.69
N ILE A 31 6.64 -27.28 25.55
CA ILE A 31 5.98 -28.14 26.54
C ILE A 31 6.74 -28.14 27.87
N LEU A 32 8.08 -28.23 27.85
CA LEU A 32 8.90 -28.14 29.05
C LEU A 32 8.74 -26.77 29.74
N PHE A 33 8.74 -25.69 28.96
CA PHE A 33 8.57 -24.34 29.48
C PHE A 33 7.19 -24.15 30.12
N LEU A 34 6.12 -24.65 29.48
CA LEU A 34 4.77 -24.67 30.03
C LEU A 34 4.68 -25.52 31.31
N GLY A 35 5.34 -26.67 31.35
CA GLY A 35 5.41 -27.53 32.54
C GLY A 35 6.10 -26.84 33.73
N VAL A 36 7.21 -26.14 33.48
CA VAL A 36 7.91 -25.34 34.49
C VAL A 36 7.05 -24.17 34.97
N ILE A 37 6.40 -23.44 34.06
CA ILE A 37 5.45 -22.37 34.40
C ILE A 37 4.31 -22.92 35.26
N TYR A 38 3.75 -24.08 34.91
CA TYR A 38 2.64 -24.69 35.63
C TYR A 38 3.03 -25.09 37.06
N ILE A 39 4.20 -25.72 37.25
CA ILE A 39 4.71 -26.08 38.58
C ILE A 39 5.04 -24.84 39.40
N MET A 40 5.62 -23.81 38.77
CA MET A 40 5.88 -22.51 39.41
C MET A 40 4.58 -21.80 39.80
N THR A 41 3.53 -21.89 38.99
CA THR A 41 2.22 -21.27 39.25
C THR A 41 1.50 -21.92 40.44
N GLN A 42 1.63 -23.24 40.62
CA GLN A 42 1.04 -23.91 41.79
C GLN A 42 1.74 -23.56 43.11
N ARG A 43 2.98 -23.07 43.07
CA ARG A 43 3.80 -22.79 44.27
C ARG A 43 4.05 -21.32 44.55
N ALA A 44 3.84 -20.43 43.58
CA ALA A 44 4.11 -19.01 43.72
C ALA A 44 2.82 -18.26 44.03
N ASP A 45 2.71 -17.72 45.24
CA ASP A 45 1.73 -16.71 45.60
C ASP A 45 1.80 -15.52 44.62
N SER A 46 0.96 -15.57 43.58
CA SER A 46 0.46 -14.51 42.66
C SER A 46 1.41 -13.49 42.00
N GLY A 47 2.70 -13.40 42.38
CA GLY A 47 3.63 -12.39 41.87
C GLY A 47 4.31 -12.74 40.55
N PHE A 48 4.71 -14.01 40.35
CA PHE A 48 5.48 -14.42 39.17
C PHE A 48 4.64 -14.57 37.90
N VAL A 49 3.39 -15.00 38.03
CA VAL A 49 2.44 -15.15 36.89
C VAL A 49 2.24 -13.81 36.17
N SER A 50 2.17 -12.72 36.93
CA SER A 50 2.02 -11.36 36.39
C SER A 50 3.17 -10.99 35.46
N PHE A 51 4.42 -11.36 35.78
CA PHE A 51 5.58 -11.08 34.94
C PHE A 51 5.53 -11.87 33.61
N PHE A 52 5.14 -13.15 33.65
CA PHE A 52 4.98 -13.95 32.45
C PHE A 52 3.83 -13.48 31.57
N LEU A 53 2.71 -13.05 32.16
CA LEU A 53 1.59 -12.47 31.43
C LEU A 53 1.97 -11.16 30.73
N ILE A 54 2.73 -10.30 31.40
CA ILE A 54 3.26 -9.05 30.81
C ILE A 54 4.21 -9.38 29.65
N GLY A 55 5.08 -10.38 29.82
CA GLY A 55 5.98 -10.84 28.76
C GLY A 55 5.23 -11.39 27.54
N ALA A 56 4.24 -12.25 27.76
CA ALA A 56 3.41 -12.82 26.69
C ALA A 56 2.58 -11.73 25.97
N ALA A 57 2.04 -10.77 26.72
CA ALA A 57 1.32 -9.63 26.17
C ALA A 57 2.24 -8.76 25.29
N ALA A 58 3.47 -8.48 25.74
CA ALA A 58 4.44 -7.71 24.97
C ALA A 58 4.82 -8.38 23.64
N ILE A 59 5.06 -9.70 23.65
CA ILE A 59 5.36 -10.49 22.44
C ILE A 59 4.18 -10.44 21.47
N THR A 60 2.96 -10.61 21.99
CA THR A 60 1.73 -10.58 21.19
C THR A 60 1.52 -9.20 20.56
N MET A 61 1.72 -8.12 21.33
CA MET A 61 1.63 -6.75 20.83
C MET A 61 2.66 -6.48 19.73
N PHE A 62 3.91 -6.94 19.92
CA PHE A 62 4.96 -6.80 18.92
C PHE A 62 4.63 -7.55 17.62
N TYR A 63 4.07 -8.77 17.73
CA TYR A 63 3.59 -9.53 16.58
C TYR A 63 2.49 -8.79 15.83
N TRP A 64 1.47 -8.28 16.53
CA TRP A 64 0.38 -7.51 15.91
C TRP A 64 0.88 -6.24 15.23
N VAL A 65 1.81 -5.49 15.84
CA VAL A 65 2.43 -4.31 15.20
C VAL A 65 3.17 -4.70 13.92
N ARG A 66 3.89 -5.83 13.91
CA ARG A 66 4.60 -6.32 12.71
C ARG A 66 3.63 -6.75 11.60
N VAL A 67 2.53 -7.43 11.97
CA VAL A 67 1.47 -7.85 11.05
C VAL A 67 0.76 -6.64 10.45
N LEU A 68 0.36 -5.67 11.27
CA LEU A 68 -0.24 -4.42 10.81
C LEU A 68 0.71 -3.65 9.90
N LYS A 69 2.00 -3.52 10.26
CA LYS A 69 3.01 -2.87 9.41
C LYS A 69 3.19 -3.57 8.07
N LYS A 70 3.01 -4.90 8.00
CA LYS A 70 3.04 -5.66 6.74
C LYS A 70 1.81 -5.34 5.90
N MET A 71 0.62 -5.37 6.51
CA MET A 71 -0.65 -5.03 5.87
C MET A 71 -0.65 -3.59 5.34
N THR A 72 -0.14 -2.60 6.09
CA THR A 72 -0.06 -1.20 5.64
C THR A 72 0.98 -0.99 4.54
N LYS A 73 2.05 -1.80 4.48
CA LYS A 73 3.03 -1.74 3.38
C LYS A 73 2.48 -2.36 2.09
N ASP A 74 1.75 -3.46 2.21
CA ASP A 74 1.08 -4.11 1.07
C ASP A 74 -0.19 -3.35 0.64
N GLN A 75 -0.74 -2.49 1.51
CA GLN A 75 -1.83 -1.55 1.25
C GLN A 75 -1.36 -0.12 0.92
N LYS A 76 -0.14 0.07 0.41
CA LYS A 76 0.01 1.17 -0.55
C LYS A 76 -0.59 0.64 -1.84
N PRO A 77 -1.83 0.99 -2.22
CA PRO A 77 -2.27 0.63 -3.55
C PRO A 77 -1.23 1.25 -4.49
N LEU A 78 -0.58 0.41 -5.29
CA LEU A 78 0.31 0.85 -6.36
C LEU A 78 -0.36 1.94 -7.23
N TYR A 79 -1.70 1.98 -7.17
CA TYR A 79 -2.59 2.98 -7.73
C TYR A 79 -2.46 4.42 -7.18
N THR A 80 -2.19 4.65 -5.88
CA THR A 80 -2.07 6.02 -5.34
C THR A 80 -0.70 6.62 -5.60
N GLN A 81 0.38 5.84 -5.58
CA GLN A 81 1.73 6.38 -5.74
C GLN A 81 2.02 6.82 -7.19
N SER A 82 1.51 6.08 -8.19
CA SER A 82 1.53 6.52 -9.59
C SER A 82 0.64 7.74 -9.82
N ARG A 83 -0.56 7.76 -9.22
CA ARG A 83 -1.50 8.90 -9.32
C ARG A 83 -0.98 10.15 -8.61
N GLU A 84 -0.26 10.03 -7.50
CA GLU A 84 0.40 11.14 -6.78
C GLU A 84 1.60 11.69 -7.55
N GLN A 85 2.41 10.84 -8.18
CA GLN A 85 3.50 11.30 -9.06
C GLN A 85 2.96 12.00 -10.32
N GLU A 86 1.87 11.49 -10.91
CA GLU A 86 1.13 12.17 -11.99
C GLU A 86 0.33 13.40 -11.52
N GLN A 87 -0.03 13.49 -10.23
CA GLN A 87 -0.73 14.66 -9.68
C GLN A 87 0.25 15.79 -9.35
N LYS A 88 1.53 15.47 -9.07
CA LYS A 88 2.54 16.48 -8.75
C LYS A 88 3.12 17.23 -9.96
N ASN A 89 2.92 16.73 -11.19
CA ASN A 89 3.51 17.31 -12.40
C ASN A 89 2.47 17.71 -13.47
N TRP A 90 1.19 17.56 -13.16
CA TRP A 90 0.11 17.97 -14.04
C TRP A 90 -0.32 19.39 -13.69
N VAL A 91 -0.14 20.31 -14.63
CA VAL A 91 -0.43 21.73 -14.45
C VAL A 91 -1.81 22.05 -15.05
N TYR A 92 -2.57 22.86 -14.34
CA TYR A 92 -3.80 23.46 -14.83
C TYR A 92 -3.81 24.94 -14.47
N ASP A 93 -4.44 25.74 -15.32
CA ASP A 93 -4.74 27.14 -15.06
C ASP A 93 -6.24 27.29 -14.80
N LEU A 94 -6.59 27.94 -13.69
CA LEU A 94 -7.96 28.32 -13.37
C LEU A 94 -8.03 29.85 -13.27
N ILE A 95 -8.70 30.46 -14.24
CA ILE A 95 -8.88 31.91 -14.32
C ILE A 95 -10.27 32.25 -13.81
N LYS A 96 -10.32 33.07 -12.76
CA LYS A 96 -11.57 33.56 -12.17
C LYS A 96 -11.90 34.96 -12.72
N GLY A 97 -13.02 35.06 -13.42
CA GLY A 97 -13.60 36.32 -13.89
C GLY A 97 -14.82 36.75 -13.07
N GLU A 98 -15.47 37.84 -13.46
CA GLU A 98 -16.74 38.29 -12.88
C GLU A 98 -17.88 37.38 -13.34
N GLY A 99 -18.23 36.39 -12.50
CA GLY A 99 -19.33 35.45 -12.77
C GLY A 99 -19.01 34.38 -13.82
N GLU A 100 -17.72 34.18 -14.13
CA GLU A 100 -17.27 33.09 -14.99
C GLU A 100 -15.93 32.52 -14.54
N PHE A 101 -15.74 31.23 -14.80
CA PHE A 101 -14.46 30.56 -14.62
C PHE A 101 -13.99 29.97 -15.95
N VAL A 102 -12.71 30.17 -16.26
CA VAL A 102 -12.06 29.54 -17.41
C VAL A 102 -11.01 28.57 -16.88
N PHE A 103 -11.18 27.29 -17.19
CA PHE A 103 -10.26 26.23 -16.79
C PHE A 103 -9.51 25.73 -18.02
N VAL A 104 -8.18 25.64 -17.93
CA VAL A 104 -7.30 25.18 -19.01
C VAL A 104 -6.33 24.13 -18.47
N ALA A 105 -6.27 22.97 -19.11
CA ALA A 105 -5.30 21.93 -18.73
C ALA A 105 -4.95 21.00 -19.90
N GLU A 106 -3.78 20.36 -19.83
CA GLU A 106 -3.39 19.32 -20.77
C GLU A 106 -4.02 17.98 -20.37
N VAL A 107 -4.79 17.34 -21.25
CA VAL A 107 -5.45 16.07 -20.96
C VAL A 107 -5.03 15.05 -22.02
N PRO A 108 -4.44 13.90 -21.65
CA PRO A 108 -4.00 12.91 -22.61
C PRO A 108 -5.20 12.15 -23.22
N GLY A 109 -5.26 12.13 -24.55
CA GLY A 109 -6.21 11.29 -25.29
C GLY A 109 -6.67 11.92 -26.59
N PRO A 110 -7.44 11.19 -27.40
CA PRO A 110 -8.19 11.77 -28.49
C PRO A 110 -9.47 12.43 -27.96
N GLU A 111 -10.01 13.37 -28.73
CA GLU A 111 -11.17 14.21 -28.35
C GLU A 111 -12.40 13.39 -27.95
N ASP A 112 -12.65 12.28 -28.64
CA ASP A 112 -13.79 11.38 -28.43
C ASP A 112 -13.74 10.62 -27.09
N LYS A 113 -12.58 10.61 -26.42
CA LYS A 113 -12.37 9.88 -25.16
C LYS A 113 -12.18 10.78 -23.95
N VAL A 114 -12.20 12.10 -24.14
CA VAL A 114 -12.12 13.07 -23.04
C VAL A 114 -13.52 13.38 -22.55
N ALA A 115 -13.77 13.12 -21.26
CA ALA A 115 -15.06 13.40 -20.62
C ALA A 115 -14.88 14.33 -19.43
N VAL A 116 -15.78 15.30 -19.31
CA VAL A 116 -15.76 16.30 -18.24
C VAL A 116 -17.14 16.38 -17.60
N ARG A 117 -17.18 16.49 -16.26
CA ARG A 117 -18.41 16.73 -15.51
C ARG A 117 -18.15 17.72 -14.38
N LEU A 118 -19.11 18.62 -14.15
CA LEU A 118 -19.13 19.49 -12.99
C LEU A 118 -20.32 19.07 -12.12
N VAL A 119 -20.04 18.67 -10.87
CA VAL A 119 -21.05 18.24 -9.90
C VAL A 119 -20.67 18.81 -8.55
N ASP A 120 -21.57 19.49 -7.86
CA ASP A 120 -21.33 20.05 -6.51
C ASP A 120 -20.00 20.86 -6.42
N ALA A 121 -19.76 21.75 -7.39
CA ALA A 121 -18.51 22.52 -7.54
C ALA A 121 -17.23 21.68 -7.72
N MET A 122 -17.33 20.37 -7.96
CA MET A 122 -16.20 19.49 -8.27
C MET A 122 -16.15 19.20 -9.77
N LEU A 123 -15.01 19.53 -10.38
CA LEU A 123 -14.72 19.27 -11.78
C LEU A 123 -14.02 17.91 -11.93
N TYR A 124 -14.71 16.97 -12.55
CA TYR A 124 -14.22 15.63 -12.89
C TYR A 124 -13.76 15.61 -14.34
N ILE A 125 -12.48 15.32 -14.57
CA ILE A 125 -11.88 15.19 -15.90
C ILE A 125 -11.38 13.75 -16.05
N ARG A 126 -11.80 13.10 -17.14
CA ARG A 126 -11.36 11.75 -17.51
C ARG A 126 -10.79 11.78 -18.93
N GLY A 127 -9.58 11.26 -19.09
CA GLY A 127 -8.91 11.08 -20.37
C GLY A 127 -8.58 9.61 -20.63
N THR A 128 -7.60 9.38 -21.50
CA THR A 128 -7.08 8.04 -21.81
C THR A 128 -5.95 7.61 -20.87
N GLY A 129 -5.54 6.35 -20.94
CA GLY A 129 -4.43 5.83 -20.13
C GLY A 129 -4.70 5.77 -18.63
N GLY A 130 -5.96 5.84 -18.21
CA GLY A 130 -6.34 5.90 -16.79
C GLY A 130 -6.28 7.31 -16.19
N PHE A 131 -6.06 8.34 -17.01
CA PHE A 131 -6.04 9.73 -16.56
C PHE A 131 -7.41 10.15 -16.01
N SER A 132 -7.44 10.50 -14.73
CA SER A 132 -8.62 11.00 -14.06
C SER A 132 -8.21 12.02 -12.99
N LYS A 133 -8.77 13.23 -13.06
CA LYS A 133 -8.49 14.32 -12.12
C LYS A 133 -9.80 14.90 -11.58
N GLU A 134 -9.74 15.33 -10.33
CA GLU A 134 -10.86 15.90 -9.59
C GLU A 134 -10.36 17.23 -9.03
N ILE A 135 -11.02 18.33 -9.38
CA ILE A 135 -10.59 19.68 -9.04
C ILE A 135 -11.77 20.42 -8.41
N PRO A 136 -11.66 20.86 -7.14
CA PRO A 136 -12.65 21.74 -6.54
C PRO A 136 -12.58 23.13 -7.18
N ILE A 137 -13.72 23.68 -7.57
CA ILE A 137 -13.85 25.04 -8.10
C ILE A 137 -14.64 25.87 -7.10
N GLU A 138 -13.92 26.65 -6.30
CA GLU A 138 -14.51 27.49 -5.26
C GLU A 138 -15.47 28.54 -5.84
N GLY A 139 -16.76 28.47 -5.45
CA GLY A 139 -17.78 29.41 -5.90
C GLY A 139 -18.57 28.99 -7.15
N ALA A 140 -18.39 27.75 -7.63
CA ALA A 140 -19.11 27.21 -8.79
C ALA A 140 -20.31 26.31 -8.43
N ASN A 141 -20.85 26.39 -7.21
CA ASN A 141 -21.92 25.50 -6.74
C ASN A 141 -23.18 25.53 -7.64
N ASP A 142 -23.53 26.71 -8.15
CA ASP A 142 -24.71 26.91 -9.00
C ASP A 142 -24.35 27.06 -10.49
N MET A 143 -23.08 26.86 -10.86
CA MET A 143 -22.59 27.09 -12.21
C MET A 143 -22.55 25.79 -13.02
N GLN A 144 -22.62 25.91 -14.35
CA GLN A 144 -22.60 24.79 -15.28
C GLN A 144 -21.52 24.98 -16.36
N ILE A 145 -21.16 23.89 -17.03
CA ILE A 145 -20.23 23.95 -18.17
C ILE A 145 -20.96 24.64 -19.33
N PHE A 146 -20.54 25.85 -19.67
CA PHE A 146 -21.11 26.67 -20.74
C PHE A 146 -20.46 26.40 -22.09
N ASP A 147 -19.13 26.20 -22.11
CA ASP A 147 -18.37 25.90 -23.33
C ASP A 147 -17.32 24.83 -23.04
N PHE A 148 -17.16 23.91 -23.98
CA PHE A 148 -16.18 22.82 -23.93
C PHE A 148 -15.41 22.79 -25.24
N LYS A 149 -14.08 22.92 -25.15
CA LYS A 149 -13.19 22.82 -26.31
C LYS A 149 -12.00 21.95 -25.96
N TYR A 150 -11.70 21.01 -26.85
CA TYR A 150 -10.51 20.18 -26.74
C TYR A 150 -9.76 20.21 -28.05
N ARG A 151 -8.52 20.70 -28.05
CA ARG A 151 -7.67 20.77 -29.25
C ARG A 151 -6.23 20.45 -28.92
N ASN A 152 -5.62 19.55 -29.69
CA ASN A 152 -4.20 19.21 -29.59
C ASN A 152 -3.75 18.85 -28.16
N GLY A 153 -4.55 18.09 -27.41
CA GLY A 153 -4.20 17.73 -26.04
C GLY A 153 -4.65 18.75 -24.98
N VAL A 154 -5.09 19.95 -25.36
CA VAL A 154 -5.47 21.00 -24.42
C VAL A 154 -6.98 21.07 -24.28
N LEU A 155 -7.45 20.92 -23.05
CA LEU A 155 -8.83 21.12 -22.63
C LEU A 155 -9.03 22.56 -22.16
N THR A 156 -10.05 23.23 -22.70
CA THR A 156 -10.52 24.54 -22.26
C THR A 156 -12.00 24.45 -21.93
N LEU A 157 -12.36 24.85 -20.71
CA LEU A 157 -13.73 24.87 -20.22
C LEU A 157 -14.10 26.29 -19.80
N ARG A 158 -15.30 26.71 -20.16
CA ARG A 158 -15.92 27.93 -19.61
C ARG A 158 -17.10 27.52 -18.73
N ILE A 159 -17.12 28.02 -17.51
CA ILE A 159 -18.12 27.71 -16.49
C ILE A 159 -18.83 29.01 -16.11
N LYS A 160 -20.16 28.99 -16.10
CA LYS A 160 -21.02 30.16 -15.84
C LYS A 160 -22.29 29.74 -15.11
#